data_AF-A0A939D619-F1
#
_entry.id   AF-A0A939D619-F1
#
_cell.length_a   1.000
_cell.length_b   1.000
_cell.length_c   1.000
_cell.angle_alpha   90.00
_cell.angle_beta   90.00
_cell.angle_gamma   90.00
#
_symmetry.space_group_name_H-M   'P 1'
#
loop_
_entity.id
_entity.type
_entity.pdbx_description
1 polymer ?
#
loop_
_entity_poly.entity_id
_entity_poly.type
_entity_poly.pdbx_seq_one_letter_code
_entity_poly.pdbx_strand_id
1 'polypeptide(L)' 'MSLQELKEQARQLPASDRLELVRAIIESLQDVPTQPPERSRIIKQMKGLLKTDQPAPTDEQVEFMLEERRVEKYL' A
#
# COMPACT_ATOMS: atom_id res chain seq x y z
N MET A 1 26.74 -19.45 -6.33
CA MET A 1 25.98 -19.46 -7.59
C MET A 1 25.42 -18.08 -7.83
N SER A 2 25.54 -17.56 -9.04
CA SER A 2 24.90 -16.32 -9.46
C SER A 2 23.41 -16.53 -9.73
N LEU A 3 22.60 -15.47 -9.69
CA LEU A 3 21.18 -15.54 -10.06
C LEU A 3 20.99 -16.02 -11.50
N GLN A 4 21.93 -15.68 -12.39
CA GLN A 4 21.90 -16.07 -13.78
C GLN A 4 22.14 -17.58 -13.94
N GLU A 5 23.09 -18.15 -13.20
CA GLU A 5 23.31 -19.61 -13.15
C GLU A 5 22.07 -20.36 -12.66
N LEU A 6 21.43 -19.88 -11.59
CA LEU A 6 20.20 -20.49 -11.05
C LEU A 6 19.05 -20.45 -12.06
N LYS A 7 18.92 -19.35 -12.81
CA LYS A 7 17.91 -19.22 -13.88
C LYS A 7 18.13 -20.24 -14.98
N GLU A 8 19.38 -20.43 -15.42
CA GLU A 8 19.66 -21.44 -16.44
C GLU A 8 19.42 -22.85 -15.92
N GLN A 9 19.82 -23.16 -14.69
CA GLN A 9 19.55 -24.46 -14.06
C GLN A 9 18.04 -24.73 -13.95
N ALA A 10 17.25 -23.74 -13.53
CA ALA A 10 15.80 -23.88 -13.45
C ALA A 10 15.14 -24.15 -14.82
N ARG A 11 15.71 -23.62 -15.91
CA ARG A 11 15.19 -23.87 -17.27
C ARG A 11 15.46 -25.30 -17.76
N GLN A 12 16.53 -25.94 -17.29
CA GLN A 12 16.86 -27.32 -17.64
C GLN A 12 15.93 -28.35 -16.98
N LEU A 13 15.16 -27.94 -15.97
CA LEU A 13 14.23 -28.84 -15.28
C LEU A 13 13.01 -29.19 -16.15
N PRO A 14 12.43 -30.40 -15.98
CA PRO A 14 11.12 -30.75 -16.49
C PRO A 14 10.04 -29.74 -16.08
N ALA A 15 8.97 -29.64 -16.87
CA ALA A 15 7.90 -28.68 -16.60
C ALA A 15 7.25 -28.86 -15.23
N SER A 16 7.10 -30.11 -14.75
CA SER A 16 6.61 -30.44 -13.41
C SER A 16 7.46 -29.80 -12.32
N ASP A 17 8.77 -30.01 -12.41
CA ASP A 17 9.73 -29.63 -11.37
C ASP A 17 9.91 -28.11 -11.35
N ARG A 18 9.78 -27.45 -12.51
CA ARG A 18 9.71 -25.98 -12.57
C ARG A 18 8.49 -25.43 -11.85
N LEU A 19 7.33 -26.06 -11.99
CA LEU A 19 6.11 -25.63 -11.29
C LEU A 19 6.23 -25.85 -9.78
N GLU A 20 6.82 -26.97 -9.37
CA GLU A 20 7.11 -27.26 -7.96
C GLU A 20 8.08 -26.24 -7.37
N LEU A 21 9.15 -25.88 -8.11
CA LEU A 21 10.10 -24.84 -7.71
C LEU A 21 9.43 -23.47 -7.57
N VAL A 22 8.54 -23.10 -8.51
CA VAL A 22 7.76 -21.86 -8.42
C VAL A 22 6.89 -21.86 -7.15
N ARG A 23 6.24 -22.99 -6.84
CA ARG A 23 5.42 -23.13 -5.64
C ARG A 23 6.24 -22.92 -4.37
N ALA A 24 7.39 -23.60 -4.27
CA ALA A 24 8.28 -23.49 -3.11
C ALA A 24 8.80 -22.05 -2.92
N ILE A 25 9.13 -21.35 -4.01
CA ILE A 25 9.54 -19.94 -3.96
C ILE A 25 8.38 -19.07 -3.44
N ILE A 26 7.18 -19.22 -3.99
CA ILE A 26 6.00 -18.47 -3.55
C ILE A 26 5.73 -18.70 -2.06
N GLU A 27 5.78 -19.94 -1.59
CA GLU A 27 5.60 -20.29 -0.17
C GLU A 27 6.67 -19.62 0.70
N SER A 28 7.95 -19.64 0.29
CA SER A 28 9.03 -18.97 1.02
C SER A 28 8.85 -17.45 1.16
N LEU A 29 8.16 -16.83 0.19
CA LEU A 29 7.90 -15.39 0.19
C LEU A 29 6.70 -15.02 1.06
N GLN A 30 5.77 -15.95 1.32
CA GLN A 30 4.62 -15.72 2.18
C GLN A 30 4.99 -15.68 3.67
N ASP A 31 6.04 -16.40 4.08
CA ASP A 31 6.58 -16.35 5.44
C ASP A 31 7.37 -15.07 5.73
N VAL A 32 7.63 -14.24 4.71
CA VAL A 32 8.19 -12.91 4.93
C VAL A 32 7.05 -12.01 5.40
N PRO A 33 7.09 -11.48 6.64
CA PRO A 33 6.09 -10.52 7.08
C PRO A 33 6.15 -9.32 6.13
N THR A 34 5.17 -9.25 5.23
CA THR A 34 4.94 -8.08 4.41
C THR A 34 4.55 -6.99 5.39
N GLN A 35 5.54 -6.17 5.76
CA GLN A 35 5.23 -4.96 6.50
C GLN A 35 4.19 -4.22 5.67
N PRO A 36 2.99 -3.94 6.23
CA PRO A 36 2.01 -3.15 5.50
C PRO A 36 2.75 -1.87 5.10
N PRO A 37 2.65 -1.44 3.82
CA PRO A 37 3.43 -0.31 3.33
C PRO A 37 3.23 0.82 4.33
N GLU A 38 4.31 1.39 4.88
CA GLU A 38 4.26 2.29 6.05
C GLU A 38 3.15 3.34 5.95
N ARG A 39 2.86 3.78 4.72
CA ARG A 39 1.74 4.65 4.36
C ARG A 39 0.39 4.18 4.92
N SER A 40 0.03 2.90 4.76
CA SER A 40 -1.24 2.34 5.25
C SER A 40 -1.32 2.36 6.78
N ARG A 41 -0.20 2.10 7.47
CA ARG A 41 -0.09 2.20 8.94
C ARG A 41 -0.22 3.65 9.40
N ILE A 42 0.50 4.56 8.76
CA ILE A 42 0.47 6.01 9.05
C ILE A 42 -0.93 6.57 8.81
N ILE A 43 -1.58 6.26 7.67
CA ILE A 43 -2.95 6.70 7.37
C ILE A 43 -3.94 6.20 8.44
N LYS A 44 -3.81 4.95 8.89
CA LYS A 44 -4.68 4.39 9.93
C LYS A 44 -4.47 5.08 11.29
N GLN A 45 -3.22 5.43 11.62
CA GLN A 45 -2.88 6.20 12.83
C GLN A 45 -3.40 7.65 12.73
N MET A 46 -3.20 8.32 11.60
CA MET A 46 -3.66 9.68 11.34
C MET A 46 -5.18 9.79 11.29
N LYS A 47 -5.90 8.77 10.80
CA LYS A 47 -7.36 8.75 10.80
C LYS A 47 -7.93 8.91 12.21
N GLY A 48 -7.22 8.46 13.26
CA GLY A 48 -7.59 8.70 14.66
C GLY A 48 -7.36 10.15 15.11
N LEU A 49 -6.33 10.82 14.58
CA LEU A 49 -6.01 12.22 14.86
C LEU A 49 -6.93 13.21 14.13
N LEU A 50 -7.50 12.79 13.00
CA LEU A 50 -8.45 13.58 12.21
C LEU A 50 -9.91 13.38 12.64
N LYS A 51 -10.17 12.57 13.69
CA LYS A 51 -11.51 12.48 14.27
C LYS A 51 -11.77 13.72 15.11
N THR A 52 -12.77 14.50 14.70
CA THR A 52 -13.35 15.56 15.51
C THR A 52 -14.58 15.01 16.22
N ASP A 53 -14.85 15.46 17.44
CA ASP A 53 -16.13 15.17 18.13
C ASP A 53 -17.31 15.90 17.49
N GLN A 54 -17.03 16.86 16.60
CA GLN A 54 -18.04 17.59 15.84
C GLN A 54 -18.55 16.75 14.67
N PRO A 55 -19.87 16.84 14.36
CA PRO A 55 -20.43 16.21 13.17
C PRO A 55 -19.80 16.79 11.90
N ALA A 56 -19.91 16.04 10.80
CA ALA A 56 -19.50 16.55 9.49
C ALA A 56 -20.26 17.85 9.17
N PRO A 57 -19.60 18.85 8.55
CA PRO A 57 -20.27 20.09 8.16
C PRO A 57 -21.35 19.80 7.12
N THR A 58 -22.40 20.61 7.15
CA THR A 58 -23.46 20.63 6.13
C THR A 58 -22.95 21.28 4.85
N ASP A 59 -23.62 21.01 3.72
CA ASP A 59 -23.21 21.54 2.41
C ASP A 59 -23.15 23.09 2.41
N GLU A 60 -24.10 23.77 3.06
CA GLU A 60 -24.11 25.23 3.22
C GLU A 60 -22.90 25.74 4.02
N GLN A 61 -22.53 25.03 5.08
CA GLN A 61 -21.34 25.38 5.88
C GLN A 61 -20.06 25.18 5.08
N VAL A 62 -19.98 24.13 4.25
CA VAL A 62 -18.83 23.90 3.37
C VAL A 62 -18.70 25.01 2.33
N GLU A 63 -19.81 25.48 1.76
CA GLU A 63 -19.79 26.60 0.81
C GLU A 63 -19.18 27.86 1.43
N PHE A 64 -19.62 28.23 2.64
CA PHE A 64 -19.05 29.35 3.39
C PHE A 64 -17.56 29.18 3.69
N MET A 65 -17.14 27.98 4.15
CA MET A 65 -15.72 27.68 4.40
C MET A 65 -14.86 27.84 3.13
N LEU A 66 -15.39 27.48 1.97
CA LEU A 66 -14.69 27.62 0.70
C LEU A 66 -14.58 29.08 0.25
N GLU A 67 -15.61 29.89 0.49
CA GLU A 67 -15.59 31.33 0.22
C GLU A 67 -14.56 32.06 1.08
N GLU A 68 -14.57 31.85 2.39
CA GLU A 68 -13.56 32.44 3.29
C GLU A 68 -12.14 32.07 2.86
N ARG A 69 -11.90 30.80 2.53
CA ARG A 69 -10.58 30.33 2.05
C ARG A 69 -10.16 30.95 0.72
N ARG A 70 -11.10 31.24 -0.17
CA ARG A 70 -10.81 31.94 -1.43
C ARG A 70 -10.42 33.38 -1.15
N VAL A 71 -11.15 34.07 -0.28
CA VAL A 71 -10.84 35.44 0.15
C VAL A 71 -9.43 35.48 0.76
N GLU A 72 -9.14 34.65 1.76
CA GLU A 72 -7.83 34.58 2.42
C GLU A 72 -6.66 34.28 1.48
N LYS A 73 -6.90 33.48 0.44
CA LYS A 73 -5.83 33.06 -0.48
C LYS A 73 -5.49 34.12 -1.53
N TYR A 74 -6.47 34.93 -1.93
CA TYR A 74 -6.37 35.82 -3.09
C TYR A 74 -6.43 37.31 -2.73
N LEU A 75 -6.67 37.67 -1.46
CA LEU A 75 -6.43 39.00 -0.88
C LEU A 75 -5.15 39.00 -0.05
#